data_AF-A0A5J4TTZ5-F1
#
_entry.id   AF-A0A5J4TTZ5-F1
#
_cell.length_a   1.000
_cell.length_b   1.000
_cell.length_c   1.000
_cell.angle_alpha   90.00
_cell.angle_beta   90.00
_cell.angle_gamma   90.00
#
_symmetry.space_group_name_H-M   'P 1'
#
loop_
_entity.id
_entity.type
_entity.pdbx_description
1 polymer ?
#
loop_
_entity_poly.entity_id
_entity_poly.type
_entity_poly.pdbx_seq_one_letter_code
_entity_poly.pdbx_strand_id
1 'polypeptide(L)' 'MEKSTYRPDQTSLFGTTSGIDIQTIIPRLTQDLESDVTNLHIPALRQLLEIILDNRENKDLA' A
#
# COMPACT_ATOMS: atom_id res chain seq x y z
N MET A 1 23.93 -25.18 13.13
CA MET A 1 23.13 -25.06 11.89
C MET A 1 21.69 -24.89 12.32
N GLU A 2 21.26 -23.65 12.49
CA GLU A 2 19.91 -23.32 12.97
C GLU A 2 18.93 -23.46 11.80
N LYS A 3 17.91 -24.30 11.98
CA LYS A 3 16.85 -24.47 10.98
C LYS A 3 15.96 -23.24 11.04
N SER A 4 16.01 -22.40 10.01
CA SER A 4 15.13 -21.25 9.87
C SER A 4 13.67 -21.73 9.75
N THR A 5 12.82 -21.28 10.67
CA THR A 5 11.36 -21.50 10.67
C THR A 5 10.70 -20.58 9.65
N TYR A 6 11.15 -20.64 8.39
CA TYR A 6 10.52 -19.90 7.30
C TYR A 6 9.16 -20.54 7.01
N ARG A 7 8.08 -19.90 7.48
CA ARG A 7 6.70 -20.30 7.21
C ARG A 7 6.17 -19.52 6.01
N PRO A 8 6.09 -20.14 4.82
CA PRO A 8 5.58 -19.48 3.62
C PRO A 8 4.09 -19.06 3.75
N ASP A 9 3.37 -19.61 4.73
CA ASP A 9 1.96 -19.29 4.98
C ASP A 9 1.72 -17.86 5.50
N GLN A 10 2.74 -17.16 6.00
CA GLN A 10 2.58 -15.79 6.50
C GLN A 10 2.61 -14.74 5.38
N THR A 11 2.97 -15.11 4.16
CA THR A 11 2.99 -14.18 3.01
C THR A 11 1.60 -14.01 2.37
N SER A 12 0.59 -14.78 2.80
CA SER A 12 -0.77 -14.76 2.25
C SER A 12 -1.71 -13.71 2.89
N LEU A 13 -1.19 -12.77 3.69
CA LEU A 13 -2.00 -11.69 4.27
C LEU A 13 -2.00 -10.40 3.44
N PHE A 14 -1.02 -10.22 2.55
CA PHE A 14 -0.95 -9.03 1.68
C PHE A 14 -1.83 -9.12 0.43
N GLY A 15 -2.54 -10.23 0.23
CA GLY A 15 -3.43 -10.47 -0.92
C GLY A 15 -4.87 -10.81 -0.58
N THR A 16 -5.24 -10.85 0.71
CA THR A 16 -6.57 -11.32 1.14
C THR A 16 -7.26 -10.37 2.10
N THR A 17 -7.13 -9.06 1.93
CA THR A 17 -8.08 -8.12 2.50
C THR A 17 -9.30 -8.05 1.60
N SER A 18 -10.24 -8.98 1.86
CA SER A 18 -11.63 -8.90 1.43
C SER A 18 -12.14 -7.47 1.61
N GLY A 19 -12.26 -6.73 0.50
CA GLY A 19 -13.06 -5.50 0.41
C GLY A 19 -12.76 -4.43 1.45
N ILE A 20 -11.49 -4.17 1.80
CA ILE A 20 -11.22 -2.82 2.27
C ILE A 20 -11.34 -1.95 1.02
N ASP A 21 -12.45 -1.23 0.94
CA ASP A 21 -12.82 -0.43 -0.22
C ASP A 21 -11.65 0.50 -0.54
N ILE A 22 -11.07 0.39 -1.74
CA ILE A 22 -9.93 1.22 -2.18
C ILE A 22 -10.31 2.70 -2.05
N GLN A 23 -11.60 3.00 -2.20
CA GLN A 23 -12.22 4.31 -1.96
C GLN A 23 -12.02 4.84 -0.54
N THR A 24 -11.79 3.96 0.45
CA THR A 24 -11.58 4.32 1.87
C THR A 24 -10.13 4.25 2.30
N ILE A 25 -9.32 3.36 1.69
CA ILE A 25 -7.89 3.25 2.00
C ILE A 25 -7.11 4.43 1.46
N ILE A 26 -7.32 4.78 0.19
CA ILE A 26 -6.50 5.81 -0.46
C ILE A 26 -6.62 7.15 0.26
N PRO A 27 -7.82 7.68 0.57
CA PRO A 27 -7.93 8.93 1.31
C PRO A 27 -7.25 8.90 2.68
N ARG A 28 -7.32 7.75 3.38
CA ARG A 28 -6.71 7.59 4.69
C ARG A 28 -5.18 7.55 4.62
N LEU A 29 -4.62 6.84 3.65
CA LEU A 29 -3.19 6.83 3.40
C LEU A 29 -2.68 8.23 3.00
N THR A 30 -3.41 8.96 2.15
CA THR A 30 -3.06 10.34 1.82
C THR A 30 -2.98 11.22 3.07
N GLN A 31 -4.00 11.16 3.93
CA GLN A 31 -4.02 11.93 5.17
C GLN A 31 -2.87 11.55 6.12
N ASP A 32 -2.60 10.25 6.29
CA ASP A 32 -1.52 9.78 7.15
C ASP A 32 -0.14 10.22 6.63
N LEU A 33 0.06 10.22 5.31
CA LEU A 33 1.27 10.71 4.64
C LEU A 33 1.39 12.25 4.60
N GLU A 34 0.30 12.97 4.84
CA GLU A 34 0.30 14.44 5.03
C GLU A 34 0.60 14.85 6.46
N SER A 35 0.17 14.04 7.42
CA SER A 35 0.35 14.29 8.85
C SER A 35 1.79 14.04 9.32
N ASP A 36 2.45 13.00 8.81
CA ASP A 36 3.84 12.69 9.18
C ASP A 36 4.83 13.30 8.18
N VAL A 37 5.35 14.49 8.48
CA VAL A 37 6.39 15.17 7.67
C VAL A 37 7.82 14.87 8.15
N THR A 38 7.97 14.14 9.25
CA THR A 38 9.28 13.82 9.85
C THR A 38 9.89 12.54 9.31
N ASN A 39 9.06 11.64 8.77
CA ASN A 39 9.52 10.35 8.28
C ASN A 39 10.11 10.47 6.86
N LEU A 40 11.39 10.09 6.71
CA LEU A 40 12.14 10.16 5.46
C LEU A 40 11.51 9.35 4.32
N HIS A 41 10.69 8.35 4.65
CA HIS A 41 10.05 7.49 3.65
C HIS A 41 8.78 8.08 3.05
N ILE A 42 8.25 9.15 3.63
CA ILE A 42 6.99 9.77 3.22
C ILE A 42 7.00 10.23 1.76
N PRO A 43 8.07 10.86 1.23
CA PRO A 43 8.15 11.18 -0.19
C PRO A 43 8.04 9.94 -1.10
N ALA A 44 8.68 8.83 -0.72
CA ALA A 44 8.64 7.60 -1.52
C ALA A 44 7.26 6.93 -1.47
N LEU A 45 6.61 6.93 -0.30
CA LEU A 45 5.27 6.38 -0.13
C LEU A 45 4.21 7.20 -0.90
N ARG A 46 4.35 8.54 -0.93
CA ARG A 46 3.49 9.40 -1.75
C ARG A 46 3.65 9.12 -3.24
N GLN A 47 4.89 9.04 -3.73
CA GLN A 47 5.13 8.71 -5.14
C GLN A 47 4.55 7.35 -5.53
N LEU A 48 4.66 6.35 -4.65
CA LEU A 48 4.03 5.05 -4.88
C LEU A 48 2.50 5.15 -4.97
N LEU A 49 1.88 5.95 -4.09
CA LEU A 49 0.43 6.17 -4.10
C LEU A 49 -0.03 6.88 -5.38
N GLU A 50 0.71 7.89 -5.83
CA GLU A 50 0.46 8.61 -7.09
C GLU A 50 0.52 7.67 -8.30
N ILE A 51 1.53 6.78 -8.38
CA ILE A 51 1.64 5.79 -9.45
C ILE A 51 0.44 4.83 -9.44
N ILE A 52 -0.02 4.40 -8.27
CA ILE A 52 -1.19 3.51 -8.16
C ILE A 52 -2.47 4.23 -8.63
N LEU A 53 -2.62 5.50 -8.30
CA LEU A 53 -3.74 6.34 -8.72
C LEU A 53 -3.76 6.54 -10.24
N ASP A 54 -2.64 6.97 -10.82
CA ASP A 54 -2.50 7.19 -12.26
C ASP A 54 -2.78 5.91 -13.07
N ASN A 55 -2.29 4.75 -12.59
CA ASN A 55 -2.58 3.46 -13.21
C ASN A 55 -4.06 3.05 -13.11
N ARG A 56 -4.77 3.47 -12.05
CA ARG A 56 -6.21 3.20 -11.91
C ARG A 56 -7.01 4.04 -12.90
N GLU A 57 -6.72 5.34 -12.98
CA GLU A 57 -7.39 6.24 -13.93
C GLU A 57 -7.19 5.77 -15.37
N ASN A 58 -5.98 5.31 -15.72
CA ASN A 58 -5.71 4.72 -17.04
C ASN A 58 -6.48 3.42 -17.33
N LYS A 59 -6.87 2.65 -16.31
CA LYS A 59 -7.66 1.41 -16.46
C LYS A 59 -9.17 1.65 -16.48
N ASP A 60 -9.67 2.68 -15.80
CA ASP A 60 -11.07 3.12 -15.86
C ASP A 60 -11.41 3.84 -17.19
N LEU A 61 -10.40 4.19 -18.00
CA LEU A 61 -10.53 4.82 -19.32
C LEU A 61 -10.55 3.83 -20.52
N ALA A 62 -10.53 2.51 -20.29
CA ALA A 62 -10.45 1.47 -21.33
C ALA A 62 -11.74 0.68 -21.55
#